data_AF-A0A973L2X7-F1
#
_entry.id   AF-A0A973L2X7-F1
#
_cell.length_a   1.000
_cell.length_b   1.000
_cell.length_c   1.000
_cell.angle_alpha   90.00
_cell.angle_beta   90.00
_cell.angle_gamma   90.00
#
_symmetry.space_group_name_H-M   'P 1'
#
loop_
_entity.id
_entity.type
_entity.pdbx_description
1 polymer ?
#
loop_
_entity_poly.entity_id
_entity_poly.type
_entity_poly.pdbx_seq_one_letter_code
_entity_poly.pdbx_strand_id
1 'polypeptide(L)' 'MKEELEWRPAIRIELVNSSDYPVSSVAFSGDWVFARNENGTVVFPASQVVKVSLG' A
#
# COMPACT_ATOMS: atom_id res chain seq x y z
N MET A 1 10.67 11.32 -16.12
CA MET A 1 9.34 11.79 -15.65
C MET A 1 9.14 11.23 -14.25
N LYS A 2 8.75 12.03 -13.26
CA LYS A 2 8.29 11.50 -11.98
C LYS A 2 6.84 11.08 -12.21
N GLU A 3 6.56 9.79 -12.23
CA GLU A 3 5.18 9.33 -12.22
C GLU A 3 4.55 9.78 -10.89
N GLU A 4 3.53 10.60 -10.99
CA GLU A 4 2.78 11.05 -9.84
C GLU A 4 1.87 9.91 -9.39
N LEU A 5 2.10 9.43 -8.17
CA LEU A 5 1.33 8.32 -7.60
C LEU A 5 -0.09 8.80 -7.26
N GLU A 6 -1.11 8.12 -7.78
CA GLU A 6 -2.51 8.34 -7.44
C GLU A 6 -2.82 7.70 -6.08
N TRP A 7 -2.86 8.51 -5.02
CA TRP A 7 -3.14 8.04 -3.66
C TRP A 7 -4.63 7.87 -3.41
N ARG A 8 -5.00 6.71 -2.84
CA ARG A 8 -6.35 6.36 -2.43
C ARG A 8 -6.40 6.12 -0.92
N PRO A 9 -7.41 6.61 -0.21
CA PRO A 9 -7.59 6.31 1.21
C PRO A 9 -7.66 4.80 1.44
N ALA A 10 -6.93 4.32 2.43
CA ALA A 10 -6.94 2.93 2.83
C ALA A 10 -6.63 2.84 4.30
N ILE A 11 -7.20 1.84 4.96
CA ILE A 11 -7.04 1.64 6.40
C ILE A 11 -6.11 0.46 6.70
N ARG A 12 -5.90 -0.44 5.72
CA ARG A 12 -5.19 -1.71 5.94
C ARG A 12 -4.70 -2.37 4.66
N ILE A 13 -3.54 -3.02 4.75
CA ILE A 13 -3.01 -3.98 3.77
C ILE A 13 -2.81 -5.33 4.47
N GLU A 14 -3.23 -6.42 3.84
CA GLU A 14 -2.92 -7.79 4.26
C GLU A 14 -1.76 -8.32 3.41
N LEU A 15 -0.76 -8.93 4.04
CA LEU A 15 0.45 -9.41 3.36
C LEU A 15 0.53 -10.94 3.37
N VAL A 16 1.16 -11.54 2.35
CA VAL A 16 1.26 -13.02 2.24
C VAL A 16 1.96 -13.64 3.47
N ASN A 17 2.95 -12.96 4.03
CA ASN A 17 3.75 -13.44 5.17
C ASN A 17 3.45 -12.69 6.49
N SER A 18 2.40 -11.86 6.55
CA SER A 18 2.05 -11.11 7.75
C SER A 18 0.56 -10.77 7.78
N SER A 19 -0.04 -10.89 8.96
CA SER A 19 -1.49 -10.83 9.14
C SER A 19 -2.11 -9.48 8.78
N ASP A 20 -1.51 -8.35 9.17
CA ASP A 20 -2.09 -7.02 8.91
C ASP A 20 -1.04 -5.91 8.96
N TYR A 21 -1.10 -4.97 8.02
CA TYR A 21 -0.29 -3.76 7.99
C TYR A 21 -1.19 -2.52 7.95
N PRO A 22 -1.30 -1.74 9.05
CA PRO A 22 -2.15 -0.55 9.10
C PRO A 22 -1.58 0.58 8.23
N VAL A 23 -2.47 1.25 7.49
CA VAL A 23 -2.13 2.34 6.57
C VAL A 23 -3.19 3.44 6.65
N SER A 24 -2.89 4.61 6.08
CA SER A 24 -3.81 5.72 5.87
C SER A 24 -4.16 5.95 4.40
N SER A 25 -3.26 5.54 3.50
CA SER A 25 -3.48 5.59 2.05
C SER A 25 -2.56 4.64 1.32
N VAL A 26 -2.96 4.24 0.12
CA VAL A 26 -2.13 3.47 -0.81
C VAL A 26 -2.10 4.10 -2.18
N ALA A 27 -1.04 3.84 -2.94
CA ALA A 27 -0.99 4.08 -4.37
C ALA A 27 -0.45 2.84 -5.08
N PHE A 28 -0.91 2.63 -6.31
CA PHE A 28 -0.47 1.52 -7.15
C PHE A 28 0.31 2.08 -8.33
N SER A 29 1.50 1.53 -8.59
CA SER A 29 2.25 1.82 -9.81
C SER A 29 2.97 0.56 -10.28
N GLY A 30 2.61 0.09 -11.48
CA GLY A 30 3.04 -1.20 -12.00
C GLY A 30 2.78 -2.33 -11.01
N ASP A 31 3.81 -3.13 -10.74
CA ASP A 31 3.78 -4.25 -9.80
C ASP A 31 4.11 -3.86 -8.35
N TRP A 32 3.95 -2.59 -7.99
CA TRP A 32 4.27 -2.07 -6.66
C TRP A 32 3.07 -1.39 -6.00
N VAL A 33 2.98 -1.59 -4.69
CA VAL A 33 2.03 -0.94 -3.79
C VAL A 33 2.80 -0.04 -2.83
N PHE A 34 2.51 1.25 -2.89
CA PHE A 34 3.05 2.25 -1.99
C PHE A 34 2.05 2.46 -0.86
N ALA A 35 2.49 2.32 0.37
CA ALA A 35 1.66 2.31 1.56
C ALA A 35 2.11 3.42 2.50
N ARG A 36 1.22 4.38 2.80
CA ARG A 36 1.50 5.41 3.80
C ARG A 36 0.95 5.00 5.15
N ASN A 37 1.74 5.21 6.19
CA ASN A 37 1.33 5.10 7.58
C ASN A 37 1.89 6.29 8.39
N GLU A 38 1.74 6.25 9.71
CA GLU A 38 2.23 7.29 10.62
C GLU A 38 3.76 7.50 10.55
N ASN A 39 4.51 6.49 10.11
CA ASN A 39 5.98 6.50 10.07
C ASN A 39 6.54 6.90 8.69
N GLY A 40 5.69 7.03 7.66
CA GLY A 40 6.10 7.41 6.31
C GLY A 40 5.50 6.53 5.22
N THR A 41 6.25 6.34 4.13
CA THR A 41 5.85 5.49 3.00
C THR A 41 6.69 4.22 2.98
N VAL A 42 6.03 3.07 2.95
CA VAL A 42 6.64 1.76 2.74
C VAL A 42 6.18 1.19 1.40
N VAL A 43 7.03 0.42 0.74
CA VAL A 43 6.78 -0.09 -0.61
C VAL A 43 6.78 -1.61 -0.57
N PHE A 44 5.73 -2.21 -1.12
CA PHE A 44 5.56 -3.65 -1.22
C PHE A 44 5.45 -4.07 -2.69
N PRO A 45 6.03 -5.20 -3.10
CA PRO A 45 5.63 -5.85 -4.34
C PRO A 45 4.15 -6.22 -4.27
N ALA A 46 3.41 -6.00 -5.36
CA ALA A 46 1.99 -6.35 -5.43
C ALA A 46 1.73 -7.84 -5.17
N SER A 47 2.70 -8.71 -5.51
CA SER A 47 2.65 -10.15 -5.21
C SER A 47 2.70 -10.48 -3.72
N GLN A 48 3.14 -9.55 -2.87
CA GLN A 48 3.12 -9.71 -1.41
C GLN A 48 1.83 -9.18 -0.78
N VAL A 49 1.00 -8.46 -1.52
CA VAL A 49 -0.25 -7.87 -1.03
C VAL A 49 -1.43 -8.79 -1.37
N VAL A 50 -2.06 -9.33 -0.34
CA VAL A 50 -3.24 -10.20 -0.46
C VAL A 50 -4.49 -9.37 -0.65
N LYS A 51 -4.62 -8.29 0.12
CA LYS A 51 -5.82 -7.44 0.14
C LYS A 51 -5.46 -6.03 0.58
N VAL A 52 -6.17 -5.06 0.03
CA VAL A 52 -6.19 -3.68 0.52
C VAL A 52 -7.61 -3.34 0.93
N SER A 53 -7.79 -2.86 2.16
CA SER A 53 -9.08 -2.37 2.65
C SER A 53 -9.10 -0.85 2.52
N LEU A 54 -9.94 -0.36 1.61
CA LEU A 54 -10.15 1.07 1.40
C LEU A 54 -10.98 1.66 2.54
N GLY A 55 -10.70 2.92 2.87
CA GLY A 55 -11.40 3.70 3.91
C GLY A 55 -12.50 4.56 3.35
#